data_AF-A0A4Q2YIZ7-F1
#
_entry.id   AF-A0A4Q2YIZ7-F1
#
_cell.length_a   1.000
_cell.length_b   1.000
_cell.length_c   1.000
_cell.angle_alpha   90.00
_cell.angle_beta   90.00
_cell.angle_gamma   90.00
#
_symmetry.space_group_name_H-M   'P 1'
#
loop_
_entity.id
_entity.type
_entity.pdbx_description
1 polymer ?
#
loop_
_entity_poly.entity_id
_entity_poly.type
_entity_poly.pdbx_seq_one_letter_code
_entity_poly.pdbx_strand_id
1 'polypeptide(L)'
;MLPGQIAQTAYVKAWNAAEYDAFGTDVAVSGNTLAVLATGKNPGVFVYVRDTEGLWARQAYLQGAGPEEIAVNNVAMDGDIIAMGYPQTLLPGGLEAAGCVDVFTRANGKWRAEVRLKSLAPAARGFFGDTVSVSGNTLVVGASGSQTTEVFVREAQPEEGSPPGPPRHIWRRQASLRPADPDLKPGNAGGGYAAVSGDTIAVGVDGVPGWVRVGDHDMKRTIGAIYVFTRKGTAWTQEARIQGSMTAERHFGYVLALKKDLLAAGSGEGTSLYDRVAGVWTLRGHLPVQPWDLALSDTSLLIGASGHDSGSSISDTPPPPDDQGAFGSGSAWLYRTDPRNWQKLVAYLKASNSRKFYQFGGDVALDGDTAAIAAAAEDRAPQQTSGPVDSPLNRLEWSGAVYVFNTRRAKYAVEGFAMSGDRFTLDFHSTPGITDWTLLGTSDPEKGFSTDLSPKTLFSEDPPGTYRAVVDVTGAGPRYFMRLEHD
;
A
#
# COMPACT_ATOMS: atom_id res chain seq x y z
N MET A 1 -14.97 -1.33 -19.36
CA MET A 1 -14.32 -0.08 -18.87
C MET A 1 -14.01 0.78 -20.08
N LEU A 2 -13.79 2.08 -19.93
CA LEU A 2 -13.26 2.90 -21.03
C LEU A 2 -11.72 2.94 -20.94
N PRO A 3 -10.99 3.11 -22.06
CA PRO A 3 -9.54 3.28 -22.04
C PRO A 3 -9.20 4.54 -21.25
N GLY A 4 -8.02 4.56 -20.63
CA GLY A 4 -7.62 5.71 -19.82
C GLY A 4 -8.16 5.69 -18.38
N GLN A 5 -8.91 4.66 -17.96
CA GLN A 5 -9.35 4.49 -16.57
C GLN A 5 -8.45 3.52 -15.79
N ILE A 6 -8.36 3.74 -14.48
CA ILE A 6 -7.72 2.80 -13.55
C ILE A 6 -8.65 1.61 -13.31
N ALA A 7 -8.09 0.41 -13.38
CA ALA A 7 -8.83 -0.84 -13.21
C ALA A 7 -8.72 -1.36 -11.78
N GLN A 8 -9.85 -1.68 -11.16
CA GLN A 8 -9.85 -2.63 -10.04
C GLN A 8 -9.56 -4.03 -10.61
N THR A 9 -8.41 -4.59 -10.25
CA THR A 9 -7.96 -5.91 -10.72
C THR A 9 -8.31 -7.02 -9.74
N ALA A 10 -8.53 -6.70 -8.47
CA ALA A 10 -8.99 -7.68 -7.49
C ALA A 10 -9.80 -7.08 -6.35
N TYR A 11 -10.61 -7.93 -5.74
CA TYR A 11 -11.26 -7.75 -4.44
C TYR A 11 -10.86 -8.94 -3.58
N VAL A 12 -10.17 -8.67 -2.47
CA VAL A 12 -9.53 -9.67 -1.62
C VAL A 12 -10.23 -9.69 -0.26
N LYS A 13 -10.59 -10.90 0.18
CA LYS A 13 -11.15 -11.20 1.51
C LYS A 13 -10.30 -12.25 2.20
N ALA A 14 -10.30 -12.24 3.52
CA ALA A 14 -9.84 -13.39 4.32
C ALA A 14 -10.54 -14.67 3.83
N TRP A 15 -9.78 -15.74 3.62
CA TRP A 15 -10.38 -16.98 3.12
C TRP A 15 -11.23 -17.72 4.15
N ASN A 16 -11.02 -17.41 5.42
CA ASN A 16 -11.79 -17.84 6.57
C ASN A 16 -12.61 -16.67 7.14
N ALA A 17 -13.01 -15.71 6.29
CA ALA A 17 -13.72 -14.51 6.71
C ALA A 17 -14.88 -14.83 7.67
N ALA A 18 -14.85 -14.15 8.80
CA ALA A 18 -15.86 -14.18 9.84
C ALA A 18 -16.28 -12.75 10.21
N GLU A 19 -17.39 -12.65 10.94
CA GLU A 19 -17.81 -11.39 11.55
C GLU A 19 -16.71 -10.87 12.50
N TYR A 20 -16.47 -9.57 12.41
CA TYR A 20 -15.51 -8.80 13.19
C TYR A 20 -14.07 -9.26 13.02
N ASP A 21 -13.68 -9.79 11.85
CA ASP A 21 -12.27 -10.07 11.55
C ASP A 21 -11.45 -8.80 11.33
N ALA A 22 -12.07 -7.71 10.89
CA ALA A 22 -11.42 -6.45 10.52
C ALA A 22 -10.25 -6.67 9.54
N PHE A 23 -10.46 -7.46 8.49
CA PHE A 23 -9.46 -7.71 7.45
C PHE A 23 -9.18 -6.45 6.62
N GLY A 24 -7.92 -6.11 6.41
CA GLY A 24 -7.53 -4.85 5.78
C GLY A 24 -7.51 -3.69 6.76
N THR A 25 -7.09 -3.93 8.00
CA THR A 25 -6.71 -2.87 8.95
C THR A 25 -5.35 -2.28 8.66
N ASP A 26 -4.48 -3.05 8.00
CA ASP A 26 -3.20 -2.62 7.45
C ASP A 26 -2.88 -3.51 6.23
N VAL A 27 -2.24 -2.96 5.20
CA VAL A 27 -1.88 -3.65 3.97
C VAL A 27 -0.47 -3.28 3.53
N ALA A 28 0.26 -4.26 3.02
CA ALA A 28 1.56 -4.04 2.39
C ALA A 28 1.62 -4.78 1.04
N VAL A 29 2.33 -4.20 0.07
CA VAL A 29 2.52 -4.82 -1.26
C VAL A 29 3.97 -4.70 -1.70
N SER A 30 4.52 -5.78 -2.24
CA SER A 30 5.83 -5.78 -2.91
C SER A 30 5.84 -6.77 -4.07
N GLY A 31 6.06 -6.24 -5.27
CA GLY A 31 5.98 -6.94 -6.55
C GLY A 31 4.63 -7.64 -6.73
N ASN A 32 4.68 -8.96 -6.71
CA ASN A 32 3.51 -9.83 -6.86
C ASN A 32 2.99 -10.36 -5.52
N THR A 33 3.38 -9.79 -4.38
CA THR A 33 2.98 -10.28 -3.06
C THR A 33 2.22 -9.20 -2.31
N LEU A 34 1.09 -9.59 -1.71
CA LEU A 34 0.21 -8.75 -0.92
C LEU A 34 0.11 -9.36 0.48
N ALA A 35 0.41 -8.57 1.51
CA ALA A 35 0.20 -8.92 2.90
C ALA A 35 -0.97 -8.09 3.43
N VAL A 36 -1.96 -8.74 4.05
CA VAL A 36 -3.14 -8.07 4.60
C VAL A 36 -3.31 -8.45 6.05
N LEU A 37 -3.36 -7.44 6.92
CA LEU A 37 -3.59 -7.62 8.34
C LEU A 37 -5.09 -7.76 8.63
N ALA A 38 -5.42 -8.70 9.51
CA ALA A 38 -6.68 -8.73 10.26
C ALA A 38 -6.34 -8.59 11.75
N THR A 39 -7.06 -7.72 12.48
CA THR A 39 -6.82 -7.46 13.91
C THR A 39 -7.99 -7.88 14.82
N GLY A 40 -9.11 -8.28 14.22
CA GLY A 40 -10.30 -8.64 14.94
C GLY A 40 -10.28 -10.08 15.46
N LYS A 41 -11.37 -10.82 15.26
CA LYS A 41 -11.61 -12.14 15.83
C LYS A 41 -10.55 -13.19 15.47
N ASN A 42 -10.00 -13.13 14.25
CA ASN A 42 -8.94 -14.02 13.79
C ASN A 42 -7.69 -13.20 13.42
N PRO A 43 -6.89 -12.76 14.41
CA PRO A 43 -5.79 -11.85 14.15
C PRO A 43 -4.60 -12.55 13.50
N GLY A 44 -4.04 -11.91 12.47
CA GLY A 44 -2.90 -12.42 11.72
C GLY A 44 -2.75 -11.74 10.36
N VAL A 45 -1.68 -12.09 9.66
CA VAL A 45 -1.39 -11.56 8.32
C VAL A 45 -1.66 -12.63 7.27
N PHE A 46 -2.53 -12.28 6.33
CA PHE A 46 -2.89 -13.10 5.18
C PHE A 46 -2.02 -12.71 4.00
N VAL A 47 -1.31 -13.67 3.43
CA VAL A 47 -0.42 -13.44 2.29
C VAL A 47 -1.02 -14.01 1.03
N TYR A 48 -1.11 -13.17 0.00
CA TYR A 48 -1.56 -13.51 -1.34
C TYR A 48 -0.42 -13.27 -2.33
N VAL A 49 -0.37 -14.09 -3.38
CA VAL A 49 0.59 -13.95 -4.48
C VAL A 49 -0.16 -13.82 -5.80
N ARG A 50 0.23 -12.87 -6.62
CA ARG A 50 -0.28 -12.65 -7.97
C ARG A 50 0.47 -13.54 -8.96
N ASP A 51 -0.25 -14.34 -9.71
CA ASP A 51 0.32 -15.15 -10.79
C ASP A 51 0.57 -14.33 -12.07
N THR A 52 1.04 -14.99 -13.12
CA THR A 52 1.32 -14.36 -14.42
C THR A 52 0.05 -13.92 -15.16
N GLU A 53 -1.12 -14.43 -14.79
CA GLU A 53 -2.41 -14.05 -15.35
C GLU A 53 -3.02 -12.85 -14.59
N GLY A 54 -2.35 -12.40 -13.52
CA GLY A 54 -2.79 -11.28 -12.70
C GLY A 54 -3.77 -11.67 -11.59
N LEU A 55 -4.01 -12.97 -11.38
CA LEU A 55 -4.91 -13.47 -10.35
C LEU A 55 -4.18 -13.61 -9.01
N TRP A 56 -4.85 -13.19 -7.93
CA TRP A 56 -4.31 -13.30 -6.57
C TRP A 56 -4.73 -14.61 -5.92
N ALA A 57 -3.76 -15.46 -5.62
CA ALA A 57 -3.93 -16.72 -4.93
C ALA A 57 -3.39 -16.65 -3.49
N ARG A 58 -3.99 -17.44 -2.59
CA ARG A 58 -3.58 -17.52 -1.19
C ARG A 58 -2.23 -18.22 -1.09
N GLN A 59 -1.30 -17.66 -0.33
CA GLN A 59 0.03 -18.22 -0.12
C GLN A 59 0.27 -18.66 1.33
N ALA A 60 -0.08 -17.83 2.30
CA ALA A 60 0.20 -18.12 3.71
C ALA A 60 -0.72 -17.37 4.67
N TYR A 61 -0.77 -17.88 5.90
CA TYR A 61 -1.31 -17.22 7.08
C TYR A 61 -0.20 -17.11 8.11
N LEU A 62 0.13 -15.90 8.53
CA LEU A 62 1.21 -15.62 9.46
C LEU A 62 0.62 -15.17 10.79
N GLN A 63 1.03 -15.84 11.86
CA GLN A 63 0.68 -15.49 13.23
C GLN A 63 1.95 -15.47 14.07
N GLY A 64 1.96 -14.58 15.06
CA GLY A 64 3.09 -14.43 15.95
C GLY A 64 3.29 -15.64 16.84
N ALA A 65 4.54 -15.89 17.23
CA ALA A 65 4.90 -17.02 18.08
C ALA A 65 4.56 -16.73 19.55
N GLY A 66 3.34 -16.93 20.03
CA GLY A 66 3.04 -16.79 21.46
C GLY A 66 1.63 -17.19 21.88
N PRO A 67 1.43 -17.76 23.09
CA PRO A 67 0.13 -18.26 23.55
C PRO A 67 -0.79 -17.20 24.22
N GLU A 68 -0.75 -15.93 23.84
CA GLU A 68 -1.64 -14.90 24.41
C GLU A 68 -2.27 -14.03 23.32
N GLU A 69 -3.42 -13.42 23.63
CA GLU A 69 -4.21 -12.50 22.80
C GLU A 69 -3.43 -11.23 22.46
N ILE A 70 -2.33 -11.37 21.72
CA ILE A 70 -1.49 -10.24 21.32
C ILE A 70 -2.02 -9.75 19.98
N ALA A 71 -2.73 -8.63 20.01
CA ALA A 71 -3.16 -7.95 18.79
C ALA A 71 -1.91 -7.49 18.02
N VAL A 72 -1.71 -8.09 16.85
CA VAL A 72 -0.86 -7.52 15.80
C VAL A 72 -1.49 -6.20 15.38
N ASN A 73 -0.69 -5.14 15.27
CA ASN A 73 -1.21 -3.79 14.98
C ASN A 73 -0.87 -3.30 13.58
N ASN A 74 0.25 -3.76 13.02
CA ASN A 74 0.76 -3.28 11.74
C ASN A 74 1.59 -4.33 11.01
N VAL A 75 1.76 -4.15 9.71
CA VAL A 75 2.53 -4.99 8.81
C VAL A 75 3.33 -4.14 7.82
N ALA A 76 4.60 -4.49 7.62
CA ALA A 76 5.40 -3.94 6.52
C ALA A 76 6.08 -5.05 5.73
N MET A 77 6.33 -4.80 4.44
CA MET A 77 7.00 -5.77 3.59
C MET A 77 7.94 -5.15 2.57
N ASP A 78 9.00 -5.87 2.24
CA ASP A 78 9.82 -5.62 1.06
C ASP A 78 10.36 -6.97 0.54
N GLY A 79 9.99 -7.29 -0.70
CA GLY A 79 10.30 -8.55 -1.35
C GLY A 79 9.87 -9.77 -0.53
N ASP A 80 10.87 -10.50 -0.03
CA ASP A 80 10.71 -11.75 0.71
C ASP A 80 10.76 -11.55 2.24
N ILE A 81 10.56 -10.33 2.74
CA ILE A 81 10.53 -10.00 4.17
C ILE A 81 9.16 -9.42 4.52
N ILE A 82 8.54 -9.93 5.60
CA ILE A 82 7.38 -9.36 6.26
C ILE A 82 7.73 -9.10 7.73
N ALA A 83 7.46 -7.90 8.22
CA ALA A 83 7.57 -7.56 9.64
C ALA A 83 6.18 -7.25 10.21
N MET A 84 5.91 -7.75 11.42
CA MET A 84 4.63 -7.65 12.10
C MET A 84 4.82 -7.08 13.51
N GLY A 85 4.19 -5.94 13.79
CA GLY A 85 4.31 -5.26 15.07
C GLY A 85 3.27 -5.68 16.10
N TYR A 86 3.74 -5.90 17.33
CA TYR A 86 2.94 -6.34 18.48
C TYR A 86 3.20 -5.44 19.70
N PRO A 87 2.82 -4.15 19.67
CA PRO A 87 3.23 -3.17 20.68
C PRO A 87 2.64 -3.43 22.07
N GLN A 88 1.53 -4.16 22.16
CA GLN A 88 0.88 -4.50 23.44
C GLN A 88 1.48 -5.75 24.11
N THR A 89 2.52 -6.37 23.52
CA THR A 89 3.14 -7.58 24.09
C THR A 89 3.64 -7.35 25.52
N LEU A 90 3.17 -8.18 26.45
CA LEU A 90 3.71 -8.32 27.79
C LEU A 90 5.06 -9.07 27.74
N LEU A 91 6.10 -8.48 28.29
CA LEU A 91 7.42 -9.13 28.40
C LEU A 91 7.70 -9.61 29.85
N PRO A 92 8.60 -10.61 30.03
CA PRO A 92 8.97 -11.09 31.36
C PRO A 92 9.37 -9.96 32.31
N GLY A 93 9.05 -10.12 33.60
CA GLY A 93 9.22 -9.08 34.60
C GLY A 93 8.04 -8.12 34.72
N GLY A 94 6.89 -8.43 34.11
CA GLY A 94 5.66 -7.63 34.25
C GLY A 94 5.68 -6.35 33.41
N LEU A 95 6.46 -6.32 32.32
CA LEU A 95 6.57 -5.16 31.44
C LEU A 95 5.40 -5.15 30.46
N GLU A 96 4.24 -4.69 30.95
CA GLU A 96 3.01 -4.53 30.15
C GLU A 96 3.25 -3.62 28.95
N ALA A 97 2.74 -4.00 27.78
CA ALA A 97 2.87 -3.22 26.53
C ALA A 97 4.31 -2.76 26.23
N ALA A 98 5.30 -3.62 26.54
CA ALA A 98 6.68 -3.37 26.17
C ALA A 98 6.94 -3.63 24.67
N GLY A 99 6.16 -4.55 24.09
CA GLY A 99 6.07 -4.75 22.65
C GLY A 99 7.12 -5.69 22.05
N CYS A 100 6.83 -6.22 20.86
CA CYS A 100 7.77 -6.99 20.05
C CYS A 100 7.45 -6.87 18.55
N VAL A 101 8.36 -7.36 17.71
CA VAL A 101 8.16 -7.47 16.25
C VAL A 101 8.53 -8.87 15.80
N ASP A 102 7.67 -9.56 15.06
CA ASP A 102 8.02 -10.81 14.39
C ASP A 102 8.40 -10.54 12.95
N VAL A 103 9.51 -11.12 12.51
CA VAL A 103 9.98 -11.04 11.13
C VAL A 103 9.86 -12.41 10.48
N PHE A 104 9.21 -12.45 9.33
CA PHE A 104 9.05 -13.63 8.49
C PHE A 104 9.83 -13.46 7.19
N THR A 105 10.41 -14.55 6.71
CA THR A 105 11.05 -14.58 5.38
C THR A 105 10.47 -15.65 4.49
N ARG A 106 10.47 -15.37 3.18
CA ARG A 106 10.05 -16.34 2.16
C ARG A 106 11.26 -17.01 1.52
N ALA A 107 11.22 -18.34 1.48
CA ALA A 107 12.14 -19.14 0.69
C ALA A 107 11.38 -20.29 0.02
N ASN A 108 11.61 -20.51 -1.27
CA ASN A 108 10.94 -21.54 -2.07
C ASN A 108 9.40 -21.50 -1.94
N GLY A 109 8.83 -20.28 -2.00
CA GLY A 109 7.39 -20.05 -1.90
C GLY A 109 6.78 -20.23 -0.51
N LYS A 110 7.59 -20.51 0.52
CA LYS A 110 7.11 -20.73 1.90
C LYS A 110 7.62 -19.64 2.83
N TRP A 111 6.70 -19.04 3.57
CA TRP A 111 7.01 -18.10 4.64
C TRP A 111 7.37 -18.83 5.93
N ARG A 112 8.39 -18.36 6.64
CA ARG A 112 8.82 -18.89 7.94
C ARG A 112 9.18 -17.74 8.87
N ALA A 113 8.85 -17.88 10.14
CA ALA A 113 9.36 -16.97 11.16
C ALA A 113 10.89 -17.06 11.20
N GLU A 114 11.56 -15.92 11.04
CA GLU A 114 13.01 -15.80 11.08
C GLU A 114 13.48 -15.37 12.48
N VAL A 115 12.85 -14.33 13.05
CA VAL A 115 13.21 -13.82 14.38
C VAL A 115 12.04 -13.07 15.04
N ARG A 116 12.04 -13.07 16.38
CA ARG A 116 11.27 -12.12 17.19
C ARG A 116 12.20 -11.07 17.78
N LEU A 117 12.00 -9.81 17.42
CA LEU A 117 12.75 -8.66 17.91
C LEU A 117 12.05 -7.99 19.09
N LYS A 118 12.85 -7.46 20.02
CA LYS A 118 12.41 -6.73 21.20
C LYS A 118 13.36 -5.55 21.41
N SER A 119 12.91 -4.54 22.15
CA SER A 119 13.81 -3.48 22.63
C SER A 119 14.95 -4.07 23.48
N LEU A 120 16.17 -3.54 23.32
CA LEU A 120 17.30 -3.88 24.21
C LEU A 120 17.20 -3.21 25.59
N ALA A 121 16.33 -2.21 25.72
CA ALA A 121 15.99 -1.55 26.96
C ALA A 121 14.46 -1.54 27.08
N PRO A 122 13.81 -2.71 27.28
CA PRO A 122 12.36 -2.79 27.32
C PRO A 122 11.83 -2.04 28.54
N ALA A 123 10.75 -1.30 28.34
CA ALA A 123 10.06 -0.55 29.38
C ALA A 123 8.57 -0.91 29.36
N ALA A 124 7.92 -0.88 30.52
CA ALA A 124 6.46 -0.95 30.58
C ALA A 124 5.89 0.24 29.80
N ARG A 125 4.87 -0.02 28.97
CA ARG A 125 4.30 0.92 28.00
C ARG A 125 5.34 1.48 27.05
N GLY A 126 6.33 0.67 26.66
CA GLY A 126 7.35 1.03 25.69
C GLY A 126 6.83 1.05 24.25
N PHE A 127 5.78 0.29 23.96
CA PHE A 127 5.10 0.16 22.66
C PHE A 127 6.04 -0.18 21.48
N PHE A 128 7.08 -0.99 21.72
CA PHE A 128 7.97 -1.42 20.66
C PHE A 128 7.21 -2.23 19.58
N GLY A 129 7.28 -1.78 18.32
CA GLY A 129 6.51 -2.36 17.21
C GLY A 129 5.19 -1.65 16.96
N ASP A 130 4.96 -0.44 17.48
CA ASP A 130 3.77 0.36 17.15
C ASP A 130 3.77 0.92 15.73
N THR A 131 4.96 1.02 15.13
CA THR A 131 5.19 1.16 13.70
C THR A 131 6.32 0.25 13.26
N VAL A 132 6.19 -0.34 12.07
CA VAL A 132 7.24 -1.10 11.41
C VAL A 132 7.35 -0.61 9.96
N SER A 133 8.58 -0.49 9.46
CA SER A 133 8.84 -0.16 8.06
C SER A 133 10.09 -0.88 7.60
N VAL A 134 10.09 -1.45 6.40
CA VAL A 134 11.20 -2.26 5.89
C VAL A 134 11.60 -1.82 4.49
N SER A 135 12.91 -1.76 4.23
CA SER A 135 13.47 -1.53 2.91
C SER A 135 14.78 -2.32 2.76
N GLY A 136 14.77 -3.27 1.83
CA GLY A 136 15.82 -4.27 1.65
C GLY A 136 16.11 -4.97 2.99
N ASN A 137 17.38 -4.88 3.42
CA ASN A 137 17.82 -5.47 4.68
C ASN A 137 17.66 -4.54 5.90
N THR A 138 17.05 -3.36 5.77
CA THR A 138 16.87 -2.42 6.88
C THR A 138 15.43 -2.48 7.37
N LEU A 139 15.24 -2.78 8.65
CA LEU A 139 13.96 -2.71 9.36
C LEU A 139 14.02 -1.58 10.38
N VAL A 140 13.00 -0.73 10.37
CA VAL A 140 12.78 0.33 11.34
C VAL A 140 11.60 -0.02 12.20
N VAL A 141 11.75 0.14 13.51
CA VAL A 141 10.74 -0.19 14.51
C VAL A 141 10.52 1.02 15.40
N GLY A 142 9.27 1.47 15.45
CA GLY A 142 8.84 2.50 16.38
C GLY A 142 8.68 1.96 17.80
N ALA A 143 8.88 2.85 18.78
CA ALA A 143 8.60 2.60 20.18
C ALA A 143 8.18 3.93 20.82
N SER A 144 6.97 4.41 20.50
CA SER A 144 6.48 5.74 20.93
C SER A 144 6.59 5.96 22.43
N GLY A 145 6.30 4.94 23.24
CA GLY A 145 6.37 5.05 24.70
C GLY A 145 7.80 5.18 25.23
N SER A 146 8.76 4.54 24.57
CA SER A 146 10.20 4.68 24.87
C SER A 146 10.84 5.90 24.19
N GLN A 147 10.08 6.57 23.33
CA GLN A 147 10.48 7.70 22.49
C GLN A 147 11.75 7.42 21.67
N THR A 148 11.75 6.28 20.98
CA THR A 148 12.88 5.81 20.17
C THR A 148 12.40 5.20 18.88
N THR A 149 13.21 5.33 17.84
CA THR A 149 13.07 4.56 16.60
C THR A 149 14.28 3.63 16.47
N GLU A 150 14.06 2.33 16.59
CA GLU A 150 15.11 1.32 16.58
C GLU A 150 15.36 0.83 15.14
N VAL A 151 16.63 0.71 14.76
CA VAL A 151 17.04 0.26 13.42
C VAL A 151 17.71 -1.09 13.53
N PHE A 152 17.20 -2.06 12.79
CA PHE A 152 17.76 -3.40 12.65
C PHE A 152 18.21 -3.63 11.21
N VAL A 153 19.34 -4.29 11.04
CA VAL A 153 19.86 -4.68 9.73
C VAL A 153 19.99 -6.20 9.66
N ARG A 154 19.48 -6.77 8.57
CA ARG A 154 19.61 -8.18 8.23
C ARG A 154 20.97 -8.44 7.59
N GLU A 155 21.82 -9.18 8.27
CA GLU A 155 23.18 -9.51 7.84
C GLU A 155 23.30 -11.00 7.56
N ALA A 156 24.07 -11.37 6.53
CA ALA A 156 24.48 -12.76 6.35
C ALA A 156 25.50 -13.13 7.43
N GLN A 157 25.27 -14.24 8.13
CA GLN A 157 26.27 -14.89 8.95
C GLN A 157 27.16 -15.75 8.04
N PRO A 158 28.48 -15.48 7.99
CA PRO A 158 29.41 -16.41 7.37
C PRO A 158 29.31 -17.78 8.06
N GLU A 159 29.17 -18.86 7.29
CA GLU A 159 29.20 -20.22 7.82
C GLU A 159 30.63 -20.58 8.24
N GLU A 160 31.04 -20.22 9.45
CA GLU A 160 32.27 -20.80 10.01
C GLU A 160 31.99 -22.26 10.40
N GLY A 161 32.41 -23.20 9.55
CA GLY A 161 32.49 -24.64 9.88
C GLY A 161 31.21 -25.47 9.71
N SER A 162 30.19 -25.02 8.96
CA SER A 162 28.99 -25.82 8.63
C SER A 162 29.01 -26.36 7.18
N PRO A 163 28.32 -27.48 6.88
CA PRO A 163 28.25 -28.02 5.52
C PRO A 163 27.60 -27.02 4.55
N PRO A 164 27.92 -27.07 3.23
CA PRO A 164 27.47 -26.08 2.26
C PRO A 164 25.94 -25.93 2.27
N GLY A 165 25.46 -24.80 2.78
CA GLY A 165 24.07 -24.39 2.79
C GLY A 165 23.91 -22.93 2.40
N PRO A 166 22.67 -22.46 2.17
CA PRO A 166 22.43 -21.03 2.03
C PRO A 166 22.82 -20.30 3.32
N PRO A 167 23.50 -19.14 3.25
CA PRO A 167 23.94 -18.41 4.43
C PRO A 167 22.76 -18.12 5.36
N ARG A 168 22.96 -18.39 6.65
CA ARG A 168 21.99 -17.96 7.67
C ARG A 168 22.02 -16.45 7.77
N HIS A 169 20.87 -15.85 8.03
CA HIS A 169 20.80 -14.42 8.28
C HIS A 169 20.42 -14.14 9.73
N ILE A 170 20.88 -13.00 10.22
CA ILE A 170 20.54 -12.50 11.55
C ILE A 170 20.15 -11.04 11.44
N TRP A 171 19.27 -10.62 12.33
CA TRP A 171 18.91 -9.22 12.49
C TRP A 171 19.72 -8.63 13.64
N ARG A 172 20.59 -7.67 13.34
CA ARG A 172 21.36 -6.92 14.34
C ARG A 172 20.79 -5.54 14.50
N ARG A 173 20.61 -5.11 15.75
CA ARG A 173 20.32 -3.70 16.03
C ARG A 173 21.54 -2.86 15.65
N GLN A 174 21.34 -1.91 14.75
CA GLN A 174 22.36 -0.99 14.25
C GLN A 174 22.31 0.37 14.95
N ALA A 175 21.12 0.88 15.28
CA ALA A 175 20.96 2.18 15.94
C ALA A 175 19.67 2.29 16.75
N SER A 176 19.63 3.26 17.66
CA SER A 176 18.41 3.82 18.24
C SER A 176 18.41 5.30 17.98
N LEU A 177 17.49 5.73 17.13
CA LEU A 177 17.37 7.09 16.67
C LEU A 177 16.52 7.87 17.66
N ARG A 178 17.09 8.99 18.11
CA ARG A 178 16.39 10.03 18.86
C ARG A 178 16.66 11.35 18.17
N PRO A 179 15.61 12.07 17.76
CA PRO A 179 15.75 13.43 17.24
C PRO A 179 16.55 14.31 18.21
N ALA A 180 17.62 14.92 17.71
CA ALA A 180 18.36 15.93 18.44
C ALA A 180 17.69 17.29 18.19
N ASP A 181 16.68 17.61 19.00
CA ASP A 181 15.97 18.90 18.94
C ASP A 181 15.83 19.50 20.34
N PRO A 182 16.34 20.74 20.58
CA PRO A 182 16.15 21.45 21.85
C PRO A 182 14.68 21.74 22.21
N ASP A 183 13.77 21.75 21.23
CA ASP A 183 12.34 22.00 21.44
C ASP A 183 11.59 20.77 21.96
N LEU A 184 12.21 19.58 21.90
CA LEU A 184 11.63 18.34 22.40
C LEU A 184 11.85 18.21 23.90
N LYS A 185 10.76 18.31 24.65
CA LYS A 185 10.75 18.00 26.08
C LYS A 185 10.78 16.48 26.30
N PRO A 186 11.36 16.00 27.42
CA PRO A 186 11.18 14.61 27.85
C PRO A 186 9.68 14.27 27.91
N GLY A 187 9.23 13.29 27.12
CA GLY A 187 7.81 12.97 26.97
C GLY A 187 7.24 13.20 25.56
N ASN A 188 7.88 14.05 24.75
CA ASN A 188 7.33 14.52 23.48
C ASN A 188 8.18 14.16 22.26
N ALA A 189 9.26 13.38 22.41
CA ALA A 189 10.24 13.17 21.35
C ALA A 189 9.78 12.21 20.23
N GLY A 190 8.55 11.70 20.31
CA GLY A 190 7.96 10.82 19.30
C GLY A 190 8.74 9.51 19.15
N GLY A 191 8.51 8.79 18.05
CA GLY A 191 9.13 7.48 17.79
C GLY A 191 8.16 6.46 17.22
N GLY A 192 6.86 6.79 17.13
CA GLY A 192 5.82 5.93 16.59
C GLY A 192 5.50 6.15 15.11
N TYR A 193 6.14 7.09 14.41
CA TYR A 193 5.89 7.34 12.98
C TYR A 193 7.22 7.32 12.24
N ALA A 194 7.48 6.30 11.42
CA ALA A 194 8.75 6.18 10.71
C ALA A 194 8.60 5.46 9.37
N ALA A 195 9.33 5.95 8.36
CA ALA A 195 9.43 5.33 7.05
C ALA A 195 10.90 5.17 6.66
N VAL A 196 11.24 4.06 6.00
CA VAL A 196 12.61 3.77 5.54
C VAL A 196 12.67 3.56 4.03
N SER A 197 13.71 4.10 3.40
CA SER A 197 14.08 3.79 2.02
C SER A 197 15.60 3.68 1.90
N GLY A 198 16.10 2.47 1.75
CA GLY A 198 17.53 2.18 1.69
C GLY A 198 18.30 2.71 2.91
N ASP A 199 19.12 3.74 2.67
CA ASP A 199 19.99 4.39 3.66
C ASP A 199 19.36 5.65 4.28
N THR A 200 18.06 5.88 4.09
CA THR A 200 17.36 7.07 4.60
C THR A 200 16.15 6.67 5.43
N ILE A 201 16.00 7.28 6.61
CA ILE A 201 14.86 7.09 7.51
C ILE A 201 14.26 8.46 7.80
N ALA A 202 12.94 8.59 7.66
CA ALA A 202 12.19 9.74 8.14
C ALA A 202 11.46 9.35 9.42
N VAL A 203 11.57 10.16 10.47
CA VAL A 203 10.88 9.97 11.75
C VAL A 203 9.99 11.16 12.02
N GLY A 204 8.69 10.91 12.14
CA GLY A 204 7.68 11.88 12.49
C GLY A 204 7.58 12.05 14.01
N VAL A 205 7.49 13.30 14.45
CA VAL A 205 7.26 13.65 15.84
C VAL A 205 6.16 14.68 15.87
N ASP A 206 4.96 14.26 16.25
CA ASP A 206 3.79 15.13 16.31
C ASP A 206 3.91 16.16 17.43
N GLY A 207 4.51 15.81 18.58
CA GLY A 207 4.63 16.61 19.79
C GLY A 207 5.50 17.89 19.74
N VAL A 208 5.98 18.30 18.56
CA VAL A 208 6.85 19.49 18.41
C VAL A 208 6.02 20.77 18.52
N PRO A 209 6.34 21.66 19.49
CA PRO A 209 5.61 22.92 19.66
C PRO A 209 5.95 23.92 18.54
N GLY A 210 4.97 24.71 18.14
CA GLY A 210 5.16 25.86 17.27
C GLY A 210 4.25 27.02 17.65
N TRP A 211 4.63 28.22 17.24
CA TRP A 211 3.82 29.42 17.44
C TRP A 211 2.92 29.63 16.23
N VAL A 212 1.61 29.73 16.47
CA VAL A 212 0.61 30.03 15.44
C VAL A 212 -0.07 31.33 15.81
N ARG A 213 -0.16 32.25 14.84
CA ARG A 213 -0.90 33.49 15.01
C ARG A 213 -2.40 33.24 14.78
N VAL A 214 -3.22 33.46 15.80
CA VAL A 214 -4.67 33.30 15.75
C VAL A 214 -5.30 34.66 16.06
N GLY A 215 -5.73 35.36 15.01
CA GLY A 215 -6.10 36.79 15.11
C GLY A 215 -4.87 37.63 15.50
N ASP A 216 -4.99 38.39 16.60
CA ASP A 216 -3.91 39.25 17.13
C ASP A 216 -3.07 38.58 18.23
N HIS A 217 -3.28 37.28 18.51
CA HIS A 217 -2.56 36.55 19.55
C HIS A 217 -1.70 35.41 19.00
N ASP A 218 -0.50 35.24 19.56
CA ASP A 218 0.35 34.08 19.33
C ASP A 218 -0.02 32.95 20.30
N MET A 219 -0.40 31.79 19.76
CA MET A 219 -0.72 30.58 20.53
C MET A 219 0.31 29.49 20.28
N LYS A 220 0.80 28.86 21.36
CA LYS A 220 1.58 27.61 21.23
C LYS A 220 0.65 26.47 20.86
N ARG A 221 0.91 25.82 19.72
CA ARG A 221 0.21 24.60 19.29
C ARG A 221 1.20 23.50 18.98
N THR A 222 0.72 22.26 18.97
CA THR A 222 1.44 21.09 18.50
C THR A 222 1.41 21.07 16.98
N ILE A 223 2.52 21.44 16.35
CA ILE A 223 2.65 21.52 14.88
C ILE A 223 3.19 20.21 14.34
N GLY A 224 4.18 19.63 15.00
CA GLY A 224 4.89 18.44 14.53
C GLY A 224 6.08 18.76 13.63
N ALA A 225 7.03 17.82 13.55
CA ALA A 225 8.18 17.89 12.67
C ALA A 225 8.61 16.49 12.23
N ILE A 226 9.44 16.46 11.19
CA ILE A 226 10.06 15.25 10.64
C ILE A 226 11.56 15.39 10.75
N TYR A 227 12.21 14.34 11.22
CA TYR A 227 13.66 14.24 11.31
C TYR A 227 14.12 13.18 10.34
N VAL A 228 15.02 13.57 9.43
CA VAL A 228 15.58 12.65 8.44
C VAL A 228 16.94 12.20 8.91
N PHE A 229 17.16 10.89 8.97
CA PHE A 229 18.42 10.24 9.31
C PHE A 229 18.98 9.53 8.09
N THR A 230 20.30 9.58 7.94
CA THR A 230 21.01 8.95 6.82
C THR A 230 22.12 8.05 7.32
N ARG A 231 22.35 6.95 6.60
CA ARG A 231 23.36 5.96 6.93
C ARG A 231 24.65 6.20 6.14
N LYS A 232 25.79 6.17 6.86
CA LYS A 232 27.13 6.04 6.26
C LYS A 232 27.90 4.91 6.94
N GLY A 233 28.13 3.82 6.21
CA GLY A 233 28.62 2.58 6.81
C GLY A 233 27.58 2.01 7.76
N THR A 234 27.89 1.97 9.06
CA THR A 234 26.95 1.54 10.12
C THR A 234 26.39 2.70 10.96
N ALA A 235 26.88 3.93 10.73
CA ALA A 235 26.47 5.09 11.51
C ALA A 235 25.25 5.76 10.89
N TRP A 236 24.26 6.07 11.72
CA TRP A 236 23.08 6.87 11.37
C TRP A 236 23.20 8.28 11.96
N THR A 237 23.04 9.30 11.13
CA THR A 237 23.13 10.72 11.54
C THR A 237 21.88 11.48 11.11
N GLN A 238 21.38 12.37 11.98
CA GLN A 238 20.31 13.29 11.60
C GLN A 238 20.83 14.25 10.53
N GLU A 239 20.30 14.13 9.31
CA GLU A 239 20.60 15.00 8.18
C GLU A 239 19.77 16.28 8.21
N ALA A 240 18.47 16.16 8.52
CA ALA A 240 17.55 17.27 8.42
C ALA A 240 16.46 17.26 9.49
N ARG A 241 15.89 18.45 9.70
CA ARG A 241 14.65 18.70 10.46
C ARG A 241 13.71 19.50 9.56
N ILE A 242 12.55 18.95 9.28
CA ILE A 242 11.50 19.56 8.46
C ILE A 242 10.32 19.85 9.38
N GLN A 243 9.94 21.12 9.52
CA GLN A 243 8.81 21.51 10.36
C GLN A 243 7.63 21.93 9.47
N GLY A 244 6.41 21.56 9.92
CA GLY A 244 5.18 21.97 9.25
C GLY A 244 4.99 23.49 9.24
N SER A 245 4.17 23.99 8.33
CA SER A 245 3.95 25.44 8.19
C SER A 245 3.20 26.01 9.40
N MET A 246 3.73 27.11 9.97
CA MET A 246 3.26 27.74 11.22
C MET A 246 1.85 28.36 11.15
N THR A 247 1.14 28.26 10.03
CA THR A 247 -0.15 28.91 9.83
C THR A 247 -1.36 28.02 10.09
N ALA A 248 -1.23 26.68 10.07
CA ALA A 248 -2.39 25.80 10.35
C ALA A 248 -2.05 24.32 10.61
N GLU A 249 -0.90 23.79 10.19
CA GLU A 249 -0.66 22.35 10.16
C GLU A 249 -0.56 21.75 11.57
N ARG A 250 -1.61 21.07 12.01
CA ARG A 250 -1.57 20.26 13.24
C ARG A 250 -1.05 18.87 12.93
N HIS A 251 -0.29 18.30 13.85
CA HIS A 251 0.24 16.94 13.79
C HIS A 251 1.10 16.62 12.54
N PHE A 252 1.74 17.61 11.91
CA PHE A 252 2.61 17.40 10.75
C PHE A 252 3.62 16.27 10.98
N GLY A 253 3.62 15.30 10.06
CA GLY A 253 4.47 14.12 10.11
C GLY A 253 3.90 12.93 10.89
N TYR A 254 2.61 12.92 11.25
CA TYR A 254 1.97 11.75 11.88
C TYR A 254 1.82 10.53 10.95
N VAL A 255 1.95 10.73 9.65
CA VAL A 255 2.03 9.68 8.64
C VAL A 255 3.05 10.07 7.59
N LEU A 256 3.88 9.12 7.19
CA LEU A 256 5.02 9.34 6.30
C LEU A 256 5.11 8.22 5.27
N ALA A 257 5.39 8.60 4.03
CA ALA A 257 5.88 7.69 3.01
C ALA A 257 7.22 8.20 2.46
N LEU A 258 8.20 7.31 2.34
CA LEU A 258 9.54 7.64 1.87
C LEU A 258 9.96 6.68 0.76
N LYS A 259 10.32 7.22 -0.40
CA LYS A 259 10.89 6.44 -1.50
C LYS A 259 12.05 7.21 -2.11
N LYS A 260 13.27 6.68 -1.98
CA LYS A 260 14.50 7.32 -2.44
C LYS A 260 14.61 8.75 -1.88
N ASP A 261 14.57 9.74 -2.76
CA ASP A 261 14.72 11.17 -2.46
C ASP A 261 13.37 11.92 -2.39
N LEU A 262 12.26 11.20 -2.34
CA LEU A 262 10.91 11.76 -2.21
C LEU A 262 10.28 11.37 -0.88
N LEU A 263 9.84 12.37 -0.13
CA LEU A 263 9.13 12.22 1.13
C LEU A 263 7.73 12.81 0.98
N ALA A 264 6.70 12.05 1.33
CA ALA A 264 5.35 12.54 1.53
C ALA A 264 5.04 12.55 3.03
N ALA A 265 4.40 13.62 3.49
CA ALA A 265 4.10 13.86 4.90
C ALA A 265 2.67 14.34 5.08
N GLY A 266 1.93 13.67 5.95
CA GLY A 266 0.57 14.07 6.32
C GLY A 266 0.53 15.12 7.42
N SER A 267 -0.51 15.95 7.39
CA SER A 267 -0.93 16.84 8.46
C SER A 267 -2.45 16.93 8.50
N GLY A 268 -3.00 17.59 9.52
CA GLY A 268 -4.43 17.87 9.60
C GLY A 268 -5.00 18.68 8.42
N GLU A 269 -4.14 19.35 7.64
CA GLU A 269 -4.54 20.21 6.52
C GLU A 269 -4.34 19.56 5.15
N GLY A 270 -3.59 18.45 5.08
CA GLY A 270 -3.33 17.75 3.82
C GLY A 270 -2.00 17.01 3.77
N THR A 271 -1.51 16.78 2.56
CA THR A 271 -0.30 16.01 2.26
C THR A 271 0.74 16.90 1.60
N SER A 272 1.92 17.02 2.20
CA SER A 272 3.06 17.80 1.68
C SER A 272 4.14 16.89 1.11
N LEU A 273 4.69 17.25 -0.05
CA LEU A 273 5.75 16.49 -0.73
C LEU A 273 7.07 17.27 -0.67
N TYR A 274 8.16 16.55 -0.38
CA TYR A 274 9.50 17.13 -0.29
C TYR A 274 10.49 16.37 -1.18
N ASP A 275 11.32 17.14 -1.88
CA ASP A 275 12.43 16.65 -2.68
C ASP A 275 13.74 16.77 -1.91
N ARG A 276 14.53 15.69 -1.91
CA ARG A 276 15.92 15.71 -1.46
C ARG A 276 16.86 15.91 -2.63
N VAL A 277 17.64 16.99 -2.60
CA VAL A 277 18.72 17.23 -3.57
C VAL A 277 19.98 17.59 -2.79
N ALA A 278 21.04 16.79 -2.97
CA ALA A 278 22.32 16.98 -2.29
C ALA A 278 22.19 17.15 -0.76
N GLY A 279 21.31 16.35 -0.14
CA GLY A 279 21.06 16.37 1.32
C GLY A 279 20.13 17.49 1.81
N VAL A 280 19.63 18.34 0.91
CA VAL A 280 18.68 19.41 1.25
C VAL A 280 17.27 18.98 0.89
N TRP A 281 16.37 18.98 1.87
CA TRP A 281 14.95 18.71 1.68
C TRP A 281 14.18 20.00 1.41
N THR A 282 13.52 20.08 0.27
CA THR A 282 12.78 21.26 -0.19
C THR A 282 11.31 20.90 -0.42
N LEU A 283 10.39 21.76 0.03
CA LEU A 283 8.97 21.58 -0.21
C LEU A 283 8.71 21.65 -1.73
N ARG A 284 8.27 20.55 -2.31
CA ARG A 284 7.77 20.49 -3.67
C ARG A 284 6.38 21.12 -3.77
N GLY A 285 5.53 20.84 -2.79
CA GLY A 285 4.24 21.49 -2.61
C GLY A 285 3.27 20.69 -1.74
N HIS A 286 2.03 21.15 -1.70
CA HIS A 286 0.99 20.66 -0.81
C HIS A 286 -0.28 20.25 -1.59
N LEU A 287 -0.91 19.15 -1.18
CA LEU A 287 -2.21 18.67 -1.65
C LEU A 287 -3.21 18.78 -0.49
N PRO A 288 -4.38 19.42 -0.68
CA PRO A 288 -5.39 19.58 0.36
C PRO A 288 -6.23 18.31 0.56
N VAL A 289 -5.57 17.15 0.64
CA VAL A 289 -6.18 15.85 0.92
C VAL A 289 -5.58 15.33 2.22
N GLN A 290 -6.40 15.30 3.27
CA GLN A 290 -5.99 14.80 4.58
C GLN A 290 -5.78 13.28 4.50
N PRO A 291 -4.57 12.77 4.76
CA PRO A 291 -4.28 11.35 4.67
C PRO A 291 -4.70 10.61 5.94
N TRP A 292 -5.34 9.46 5.82
CA TRP A 292 -5.29 8.45 6.87
C TRP A 292 -3.99 7.65 6.77
N ASP A 293 -3.60 7.32 5.53
CA ASP A 293 -2.34 6.65 5.22
C ASP A 293 -1.75 7.14 3.88
N LEU A 294 -0.44 6.93 3.67
CA LEU A 294 0.33 7.37 2.50
C LEU A 294 1.20 6.26 1.94
N ALA A 295 1.22 6.10 0.62
CA ALA A 295 2.17 5.21 -0.06
C ALA A 295 2.80 5.86 -1.29
N LEU A 296 4.08 5.55 -1.55
CA LEU A 296 4.86 6.07 -2.68
C LEU A 296 5.42 4.94 -3.54
N SER A 297 5.28 5.09 -4.85
CA SER A 297 6.12 4.40 -5.84
C SER A 297 7.08 5.39 -6.50
N ASP A 298 7.87 4.89 -7.44
CA ASP A 298 8.78 5.72 -8.24
C ASP A 298 8.04 6.78 -9.07
N THR A 299 6.75 6.58 -9.37
CA THR A 299 5.98 7.45 -10.29
C THR A 299 4.70 8.01 -9.70
N SER A 300 4.27 7.52 -8.53
CA SER A 300 2.95 7.82 -8.00
C SER A 300 2.93 7.96 -6.48
N LEU A 301 2.01 8.78 -6.02
CA LEU A 301 1.62 8.94 -4.63
C LEU A 301 0.19 8.46 -4.49
N LEU A 302 -0.06 7.60 -3.52
CA LEU A 302 -1.40 7.17 -3.12
C LEU A 302 -1.71 7.71 -1.74
N ILE A 303 -2.84 8.41 -1.62
CA ILE A 303 -3.34 8.97 -0.37
C ILE A 303 -4.62 8.21 0.00
N GLY A 304 -4.60 7.46 1.10
CA GLY A 304 -5.81 6.90 1.71
C GLY A 304 -6.54 7.99 2.48
N ALA A 305 -7.86 8.12 2.31
CA ALA A 305 -8.67 9.13 2.97
C ALA A 305 -10.01 8.52 3.43
N SER A 306 -9.96 7.68 4.47
CA SER A 306 -11.11 6.94 5.02
C SER A 306 -12.24 7.81 5.56
N GLY A 307 -11.91 9.00 6.06
CA GLY A 307 -12.87 10.00 6.55
C GLY A 307 -13.56 10.82 5.45
N HIS A 308 -13.20 10.62 4.18
CA HIS A 308 -13.79 11.38 3.09
C HIS A 308 -15.17 10.81 2.71
N ASP A 309 -16.19 11.65 2.88
CA ASP A 309 -17.56 11.35 2.49
C ASP A 309 -17.72 11.74 1.02
N SER A 310 -18.10 10.78 0.16
CA SER A 310 -18.52 11.04 -1.22
C SER A 310 -19.18 9.81 -1.82
N GLY A 311 -20.25 10.02 -2.59
CA GLY A 311 -20.91 8.97 -3.38
C GLY A 311 -20.34 8.81 -4.80
N SER A 312 -19.27 9.54 -5.13
CA SER A 312 -18.70 9.58 -6.48
C SER A 312 -18.05 8.25 -6.89
N SER A 313 -18.15 7.92 -8.17
CA SER A 313 -17.46 6.79 -8.78
C SER A 313 -15.98 7.10 -9.04
N ILE A 314 -15.20 6.09 -9.42
CA ILE A 314 -13.82 6.27 -9.90
C ILE A 314 -13.80 7.30 -11.05
N SER A 315 -12.94 8.31 -10.94
CA SER A 315 -12.82 9.43 -11.89
C SER A 315 -11.39 9.92 -11.95
N ASP A 316 -11.01 10.69 -12.97
CA ASP A 316 -9.73 11.41 -13.00
C ASP A 316 -9.83 12.89 -12.67
N THR A 317 -11.02 13.31 -12.23
CA THR A 317 -11.28 14.62 -11.63
C THR A 317 -11.67 14.44 -10.16
N PRO A 318 -11.35 15.41 -9.28
CA PRO A 318 -11.83 15.40 -7.91
C PRO A 318 -13.36 15.31 -7.82
N PRO A 319 -13.92 14.69 -6.76
CA PRO A 319 -15.34 14.76 -6.47
C PRO A 319 -15.76 16.21 -6.15
N PRO A 320 -17.07 16.54 -6.25
CA PRO A 320 -17.58 17.83 -5.78
C PRO A 320 -17.26 18.06 -4.30
N PRO A 321 -16.88 19.28 -3.88
CA PRO A 321 -16.36 19.56 -2.54
C PRO A 321 -17.35 19.32 -1.40
N ASP A 322 -18.66 19.34 -1.67
CA ASP A 322 -19.73 19.17 -0.67
C ASP A 322 -20.51 17.85 -0.82
N ASP A 323 -19.99 16.88 -1.60
CA ASP A 323 -20.66 15.60 -1.81
C ASP A 323 -20.61 14.72 -0.56
N GLN A 324 -21.66 14.73 0.26
CA GLN A 324 -21.80 13.83 1.42
C GLN A 324 -22.61 12.56 1.11
N GLY A 325 -22.70 12.16 -0.16
CA GLY A 325 -23.58 11.09 -0.65
C GLY A 325 -23.34 9.72 0.01
N ALA A 326 -22.17 9.48 0.62
CA ALA A 326 -21.86 8.27 1.37
C ALA A 326 -20.92 8.52 2.57
N PHE A 327 -21.50 8.96 3.68
CA PHE A 327 -20.82 9.18 4.97
C PHE A 327 -19.95 8.00 5.44
N GLY A 328 -18.69 8.25 5.80
CA GLY A 328 -17.70 7.27 6.29
C GLY A 328 -17.32 6.19 5.29
N SER A 329 -17.66 6.35 4.00
CA SER A 329 -17.41 5.32 2.99
C SER A 329 -15.97 5.34 2.47
N GLY A 330 -15.24 6.43 2.71
CA GLY A 330 -13.81 6.60 2.44
C GLY A 330 -13.43 6.68 0.96
N SER A 331 -12.22 7.14 0.67
CA SER A 331 -11.68 7.29 -0.69
C SER A 331 -10.18 7.06 -0.72
N ALA A 332 -9.61 6.93 -1.92
CA ALA A 332 -8.17 7.06 -2.11
C ALA A 332 -7.87 7.94 -3.33
N TRP A 333 -6.74 8.62 -3.31
CA TRP A 333 -6.37 9.60 -4.33
C TRP A 333 -4.98 9.27 -4.86
N LEU A 334 -4.90 9.06 -6.17
CA LEU A 334 -3.65 8.74 -6.84
C LEU A 334 -3.15 9.97 -7.61
N TYR A 335 -1.96 10.44 -7.27
CA TYR A 335 -1.26 11.54 -7.93
C TYR A 335 0.02 11.03 -8.59
N ARG A 336 0.52 11.76 -9.59
CA ARG A 336 1.87 11.52 -10.11
C ARG A 336 2.92 12.06 -9.15
N THR A 337 4.15 11.55 -9.25
CA THR A 337 5.31 12.11 -8.54
C THR A 337 6.34 12.71 -9.48
N ASP A 338 6.08 12.80 -10.79
CA ASP A 338 6.98 13.50 -11.70
C ASP A 338 7.00 15.01 -11.38
N PRO A 339 8.17 15.67 -11.29
CA PRO A 339 8.26 17.06 -10.83
C PRO A 339 7.43 18.07 -11.65
N ARG A 340 7.08 17.74 -12.89
CA ARG A 340 6.32 18.64 -13.78
C ARG A 340 4.80 18.50 -13.62
N ASN A 341 4.30 17.34 -13.20
CA ASN A 341 2.86 17.04 -13.14
C ASN A 341 2.41 16.44 -11.81
N TRP A 342 3.20 16.57 -10.75
CA TRP A 342 2.91 15.90 -9.48
C TRP A 342 1.56 16.28 -8.85
N GLN A 343 1.04 17.48 -9.12
CA GLN A 343 -0.28 17.91 -8.66
C GLN A 343 -1.45 17.34 -9.47
N LYS A 344 -1.17 16.70 -10.61
CA LYS A 344 -2.21 16.16 -11.47
C LYS A 344 -2.79 14.89 -10.86
N LEU A 345 -4.06 14.96 -10.49
CA LEU A 345 -4.83 13.78 -10.11
C LEU A 345 -4.83 12.78 -11.27
N VAL A 346 -4.37 11.57 -11.00
CA VAL A 346 -4.45 10.45 -11.94
C VAL A 346 -5.80 9.77 -11.81
N ALA A 347 -6.22 9.52 -10.57
CA ALA A 347 -7.55 9.02 -10.25
C ALA A 347 -7.96 9.34 -8.81
N TYR A 348 -9.24 9.65 -8.66
CA TYR A 348 -10.01 9.43 -7.44
C TYR A 348 -10.53 7.98 -7.45
N LEU A 349 -10.31 7.26 -6.36
CA LEU A 349 -10.62 5.84 -6.23
C LEU A 349 -11.68 5.63 -5.15
N LYS A 350 -12.62 4.73 -5.45
CA LYS A 350 -13.72 4.34 -4.58
C LYS A 350 -13.89 2.82 -4.62
N ALA A 351 -14.30 2.23 -3.50
CA ALA A 351 -14.76 0.85 -3.47
C ALA A 351 -15.91 0.64 -4.48
N SER A 352 -15.86 -0.46 -5.25
CA SER A 352 -16.91 -0.84 -6.21
C SER A 352 -18.29 -1.08 -5.58
N ASN A 353 -18.33 -1.30 -4.27
CA ASN A 353 -19.49 -1.58 -3.43
C ASN A 353 -19.52 -0.57 -2.26
N SER A 354 -19.28 0.70 -2.57
CA SER A 354 -19.26 1.79 -1.60
C SER A 354 -20.56 1.85 -0.80
N ARG A 355 -20.47 1.60 0.51
CA ARG A 355 -21.53 1.86 1.47
C ARG A 355 -20.98 2.71 2.61
N LYS A 356 -21.91 3.31 3.36
CA LYS A 356 -21.57 4.14 4.53
C LYS A 356 -20.73 3.32 5.52
N PHE A 357 -19.73 3.95 6.12
CA PHE A 357 -18.87 3.40 7.17
C PHE A 357 -17.91 2.26 6.77
N TYR A 358 -17.70 1.97 5.48
CA TYR A 358 -16.77 0.91 5.06
C TYR A 358 -15.29 1.31 5.13
N GLN A 359 -14.97 2.58 5.42
CA GLN A 359 -13.61 3.06 5.69
C GLN A 359 -12.61 2.73 4.57
N PHE A 360 -13.02 2.77 3.30
CA PHE A 360 -12.11 2.57 2.18
C PHE A 360 -10.99 3.62 2.17
N GLY A 361 -9.74 3.20 1.99
CA GLY A 361 -8.60 4.10 2.16
C GLY A 361 -8.25 4.34 3.63
N GLY A 362 -8.64 3.41 4.51
CA GLY A 362 -8.16 3.36 5.90
C GLY A 362 -6.70 2.96 5.99
N ASP A 363 -6.19 2.26 4.98
CA ASP A 363 -4.76 1.96 4.82
C ASP A 363 -4.46 1.75 3.33
N VAL A 364 -3.25 2.09 2.88
CA VAL A 364 -2.87 2.02 1.46
C VAL A 364 -1.44 1.50 1.26
N ALA A 365 -1.26 0.63 0.27
CA ALA A 365 0.06 0.21 -0.17
C ALA A 365 0.24 0.40 -1.67
N LEU A 366 1.46 0.73 -2.08
CA LEU A 366 1.78 1.00 -3.48
C LEU A 366 3.18 0.47 -3.82
N ASP A 367 3.25 -0.43 -4.80
CA ASP A 367 4.52 -0.83 -5.41
C ASP A 367 4.39 -0.92 -6.94
N GLY A 368 5.29 -0.20 -7.62
CA GLY A 368 5.18 0.07 -9.05
C GLY A 368 3.78 0.57 -9.42
N ASP A 369 3.07 -0.26 -10.17
CA ASP A 369 1.71 0.02 -10.64
C ASP A 369 0.61 -0.71 -9.84
N THR A 370 0.95 -1.39 -8.75
CA THR A 370 -0.02 -2.12 -7.92
C THR A 370 -0.38 -1.28 -6.72
N ALA A 371 -1.62 -0.79 -6.66
CA ALA A 371 -2.18 -0.13 -5.49
C ALA A 371 -3.09 -1.12 -4.74
N ALA A 372 -2.88 -1.29 -3.45
CA ALA A 372 -3.80 -1.98 -2.56
C ALA A 372 -4.43 -0.98 -1.60
N ILE A 373 -5.76 -1.02 -1.47
CA ILE A 373 -6.51 -0.07 -0.66
C ILE A 373 -7.43 -0.85 0.27
N ALA A 374 -7.29 -0.60 1.57
CA ALA A 374 -7.97 -1.35 2.59
C ALA A 374 -9.32 -0.73 2.99
N ALA A 375 -10.25 -1.57 3.43
CA ALA A 375 -11.58 -1.22 3.90
C ALA A 375 -11.99 -2.18 5.03
N ALA A 376 -11.45 -1.99 6.23
CA ALA A 376 -11.59 -2.90 7.37
C ALA A 376 -13.04 -3.14 7.83
N ALA A 377 -13.93 -2.17 7.60
CA ALA A 377 -15.33 -2.23 8.02
C ALA A 377 -16.27 -2.79 6.94
N GLU A 378 -15.75 -3.24 5.80
CA GLU A 378 -16.52 -3.80 4.69
C GLU A 378 -17.20 -5.13 5.10
N ASP A 379 -18.51 -5.26 4.85
CA ASP A 379 -19.32 -6.36 5.41
C ASP A 379 -19.75 -7.46 4.42
N ARG A 380 -19.40 -7.39 3.15
CA ARG A 380 -19.89 -8.35 2.17
C ARG A 380 -19.31 -9.74 2.43
N ALA A 381 -20.16 -10.76 2.51
CA ALA A 381 -19.68 -12.15 2.58
C ALA A 381 -18.94 -12.53 1.28
N PRO A 382 -17.87 -13.36 1.34
CA PRO A 382 -17.31 -13.99 0.15
C PRO A 382 -18.42 -14.71 -0.62
N GLN A 383 -18.55 -14.47 -1.92
CA GLN A 383 -19.57 -15.13 -2.75
C GLN A 383 -19.46 -16.66 -2.60
N GLN A 384 -20.38 -17.28 -1.85
CA GLN A 384 -20.56 -18.73 -1.81
C GLN A 384 -21.94 -19.19 -2.26
N THR A 385 -22.88 -18.29 -2.58
CA THR A 385 -24.21 -18.68 -3.05
C THR A 385 -24.70 -17.81 -4.21
N SER A 386 -25.29 -18.47 -5.20
CA SER A 386 -26.10 -17.84 -6.24
C SER A 386 -27.34 -17.21 -5.60
N GLY A 387 -27.28 -15.91 -5.32
CA GLY A 387 -28.37 -15.11 -4.77
C GLY A 387 -28.18 -13.62 -5.05
N PRO A 388 -29.23 -12.79 -4.89
CA PRO A 388 -29.17 -11.36 -5.19
C PRO A 388 -28.05 -10.64 -4.44
N VAL A 389 -27.39 -9.70 -5.11
CA VAL A 389 -26.21 -8.94 -4.65
C VAL A 389 -26.47 -8.12 -3.38
N ASP A 390 -27.74 -7.87 -3.02
CA ASP A 390 -28.18 -7.04 -1.89
C ASP A 390 -29.14 -7.74 -0.90
N SER A 391 -28.94 -9.04 -0.64
CA SER A 391 -29.67 -9.69 0.46
C SER A 391 -29.00 -9.43 1.83
N PRO A 392 -29.76 -9.08 2.89
CA PRO A 392 -29.23 -9.02 4.27
C PRO A 392 -28.68 -10.37 4.78
N LEU A 393 -28.93 -11.47 4.06
CA LEU A 393 -28.44 -12.83 4.37
C LEU A 393 -26.98 -13.10 3.96
N ASN A 394 -26.31 -12.17 3.26
CA ASN A 394 -24.92 -12.30 2.80
C ASN A 394 -23.98 -11.25 3.42
N ARG A 395 -24.18 -10.92 4.69
CA ARG A 395 -23.34 -9.97 5.45
C ARG A 395 -22.51 -10.71 6.50
N LEU A 396 -21.24 -10.35 6.58
CA LEU A 396 -20.31 -10.68 7.66
C LEU A 396 -19.83 -9.33 8.21
N GLU A 397 -20.51 -8.85 9.25
CA GLU A 397 -20.27 -7.52 9.83
C GLU A 397 -18.78 -7.31 10.12
N TRP A 398 -18.20 -6.21 9.63
CA TRP A 398 -16.79 -5.85 9.81
C TRP A 398 -15.80 -6.98 9.51
N SER A 399 -16.13 -7.82 8.51
CA SER A 399 -15.21 -8.85 8.03
C SER A 399 -14.02 -8.26 7.28
N GLY A 400 -14.19 -7.07 6.69
CA GLY A 400 -13.15 -6.26 6.05
C GLY A 400 -12.74 -6.75 4.66
N ALA A 401 -12.12 -5.88 3.85
CA ALA A 401 -11.70 -6.19 2.48
C ALA A 401 -10.48 -5.37 2.04
N VAL A 402 -9.80 -5.83 0.97
CA VAL A 402 -8.79 -5.07 0.25
C VAL A 402 -9.13 -5.03 -1.24
N TYR A 403 -9.03 -3.85 -1.84
CA TYR A 403 -9.23 -3.63 -3.26
C TYR A 403 -7.89 -3.39 -3.91
N VAL A 404 -7.58 -4.17 -4.95
CA VAL A 404 -6.32 -4.02 -5.68
C VAL A 404 -6.61 -3.36 -7.02
N PHE A 405 -5.86 -2.31 -7.31
CA PHE A 405 -5.94 -1.55 -8.55
C PHE A 405 -4.62 -1.62 -9.32
N ASN A 406 -4.71 -1.65 -10.64
CA ASN A 406 -3.58 -1.36 -11.51
C ASN A 406 -3.59 0.14 -11.84
N THR A 407 -2.58 0.86 -11.36
CA THR A 407 -2.48 2.31 -11.49
C THR A 407 -2.05 2.78 -12.88
N ARG A 408 -1.59 1.87 -13.76
CA ARG A 408 -1.52 2.16 -15.19
C ARG A 408 -2.94 2.19 -15.74
N ARG A 409 -3.27 3.34 -16.33
CA ARG A 409 -4.46 3.46 -17.17
C ARG A 409 -4.42 2.38 -18.24
N ALA A 410 -5.50 1.62 -18.35
CA ALA A 410 -5.61 0.61 -19.40
C ALA A 410 -5.48 1.32 -20.76
N LYS A 411 -4.50 0.91 -21.57
CA LYS A 411 -4.28 1.42 -22.94
C LYS A 411 -5.47 1.11 -23.86
N TYR A 412 -6.29 0.14 -23.45
CA TYR A 412 -7.49 -0.31 -24.14
C TYR A 412 -8.49 -0.90 -23.17
N ALA A 413 -9.73 -1.06 -23.62
CA ALA A 413 -10.75 -1.78 -22.90
C ALA A 413 -11.68 -2.52 -23.85
N VAL A 414 -11.87 -3.81 -23.61
CA VAL A 414 -12.77 -4.65 -24.41
C VAL A 414 -14.22 -4.35 -24.03
N GLU A 415 -15.03 -4.05 -25.03
CA GLU A 415 -16.47 -3.81 -24.91
C GLU A 415 -17.27 -5.10 -25.12
N GLY A 416 -16.81 -5.95 -26.03
CA GLY A 416 -17.52 -7.17 -26.37
C GLY A 416 -16.67 -8.10 -27.21
N PHE A 417 -17.02 -9.38 -27.17
CA PHE A 417 -16.48 -10.36 -28.09
C PHE A 417 -17.61 -11.29 -28.53
N ALA A 418 -17.54 -11.79 -29.76
CA ALA A 418 -18.54 -12.68 -30.32
C ALA A 418 -17.90 -13.68 -31.28
N MET A 419 -18.54 -14.85 -31.38
CA MET A 419 -18.25 -15.86 -32.39
C MET A 419 -19.48 -16.09 -33.26
N SER A 420 -19.32 -16.10 -34.58
CA SER A 420 -20.36 -16.46 -35.54
C SER A 420 -19.77 -17.38 -36.60
N GLY A 421 -20.03 -18.69 -36.46
CA GLY A 421 -19.31 -19.72 -37.23
C GLY A 421 -17.81 -19.63 -36.96
N ASP A 422 -17.02 -19.55 -38.03
CA ASP A 422 -15.57 -19.42 -37.98
C ASP A 422 -15.10 -17.96 -37.80
N ARG A 423 -15.99 -17.02 -37.45
CA ARG A 423 -15.63 -15.60 -37.32
C ARG A 423 -15.63 -15.14 -35.88
N PHE A 424 -14.47 -14.68 -35.42
CA PHE A 424 -14.31 -13.97 -34.16
C PHE A 424 -14.41 -12.46 -34.36
N THR A 425 -15.14 -11.79 -33.49
CA THR A 425 -15.21 -10.32 -33.42
C THR A 425 -14.82 -9.88 -32.02
N LEU A 426 -13.94 -8.88 -31.92
CA LEU A 426 -13.54 -8.22 -30.67
C LEU A 426 -13.74 -6.72 -30.81
N ASP A 427 -14.66 -6.18 -30.02
CA ASP A 427 -14.89 -4.76 -29.88
C ASP A 427 -14.10 -4.24 -28.70
N PHE A 428 -13.25 -3.24 -28.93
CA PHE A 428 -12.47 -2.61 -27.88
C PHE A 428 -12.29 -1.13 -28.17
N HIS A 429 -12.19 -0.35 -27.12
CA HIS A 429 -11.68 1.00 -27.22
C HIS A 429 -10.18 1.02 -26.92
N SER A 430 -9.43 1.95 -27.51
CA SER A 430 -8.06 2.25 -27.08
C SER A 430 -7.86 3.74 -26.89
N THR A 431 -6.88 4.09 -26.04
CA THR A 431 -6.46 5.47 -25.81
C THR A 431 -6.17 6.15 -27.15
N PRO A 432 -6.68 7.37 -27.41
CA PRO A 432 -6.42 8.10 -28.64
C PRO A 432 -4.92 8.17 -28.96
N GLY A 433 -4.55 7.84 -30.21
CA GLY A 433 -3.16 7.83 -30.68
C GLY A 433 -2.44 6.47 -30.57
N ILE A 434 -3.07 5.44 -29.99
CA ILE A 434 -2.57 4.07 -30.05
C ILE A 434 -3.29 3.32 -31.16
N THR A 435 -2.57 3.05 -32.25
CA THR A 435 -3.12 2.43 -33.48
C THR A 435 -2.50 1.08 -33.81
N ASP A 436 -1.31 0.79 -33.28
CA ASP A 436 -0.53 -0.39 -33.64
C ASP A 436 -0.87 -1.60 -32.76
N TRP A 437 -2.11 -2.07 -32.90
CA TRP A 437 -2.61 -3.26 -32.21
C TRP A 437 -2.39 -4.52 -33.05
N THR A 438 -1.86 -5.57 -32.42
CA THR A 438 -1.70 -6.89 -33.02
C THR A 438 -2.57 -7.90 -32.29
N LEU A 439 -3.47 -8.55 -33.03
CA LEU A 439 -4.18 -9.72 -32.54
C LEU A 439 -3.39 -10.97 -32.90
N LEU A 440 -3.08 -11.78 -31.88
CA LEU A 440 -2.40 -13.06 -31.98
C LEU A 440 -3.34 -14.19 -31.60
N GLY A 441 -3.05 -15.40 -32.05
CA GLY A 441 -3.85 -16.56 -31.67
C GLY A 441 -3.21 -17.91 -31.95
N THR A 442 -3.84 -18.94 -31.43
CA THR A 442 -3.45 -20.35 -31.57
C THR A 442 -4.65 -21.26 -31.34
N SER A 443 -4.66 -22.44 -31.95
CA SER A 443 -5.62 -23.51 -31.65
C SER A 443 -5.20 -24.37 -30.45
N ASP A 444 -4.00 -24.12 -29.91
CA ASP A 444 -3.38 -24.90 -28.85
C ASP A 444 -2.61 -23.96 -27.91
N PRO A 445 -3.06 -23.81 -26.65
CA PRO A 445 -2.49 -22.83 -25.73
C PRO A 445 -1.04 -23.18 -25.34
N GLU A 446 -0.61 -24.44 -25.46
CA GLU A 446 0.76 -24.86 -25.15
C GLU A 446 1.76 -24.52 -26.28
N LYS A 447 1.28 -24.24 -27.50
CA LYS A 447 2.11 -23.87 -28.65
C LYS A 447 2.54 -22.41 -28.67
N GLY A 448 2.07 -21.59 -27.73
CA GLY A 448 2.24 -20.15 -27.76
C GLY A 448 1.40 -19.48 -28.84
N PHE A 449 1.51 -18.15 -28.96
CA PHE A 449 0.69 -17.34 -29.86
C PHE A 449 1.39 -17.07 -31.21
N SER A 450 0.65 -17.13 -32.32
CA SER A 450 1.12 -16.78 -33.67
C SER A 450 0.48 -15.48 -34.18
N THR A 451 1.20 -14.74 -35.03
CA THR A 451 0.71 -13.53 -35.72
C THR A 451 -0.15 -13.83 -36.95
N ASP A 452 -0.19 -15.09 -37.39
CA ASP A 452 -0.87 -15.53 -38.61
C ASP A 452 -2.29 -16.05 -38.30
N LEU A 453 -3.28 -15.18 -38.52
CA LEU A 453 -4.70 -15.42 -38.27
C LEU A 453 -5.57 -15.16 -39.52
N SER A 454 -5.04 -15.31 -40.74
CA SER A 454 -5.60 -14.73 -41.97
C SER A 454 -7.10 -15.03 -42.27
N PRO A 455 -7.90 -14.07 -42.81
CA PRO A 455 -7.58 -12.69 -43.22
C PRO A 455 -7.99 -11.62 -42.18
N LYS A 456 -7.14 -10.61 -42.02
CA LYS A 456 -7.36 -9.46 -41.10
C LYS A 456 -8.19 -8.36 -41.78
N THR A 457 -9.17 -7.79 -41.08
CA THR A 457 -9.60 -6.40 -41.31
C THR A 457 -9.64 -5.65 -39.98
N LEU A 458 -8.98 -4.49 -39.96
CA LEU A 458 -8.91 -3.47 -38.91
C LEU A 458 -9.11 -2.13 -39.66
N PHE A 459 -9.77 -1.05 -39.23
CA PHE A 459 -10.42 -0.59 -38.01
C PHE A 459 -11.54 0.38 -38.48
N SER A 460 -12.58 0.67 -37.70
CA SER A 460 -13.33 1.94 -37.89
C SER A 460 -13.06 2.86 -36.71
N GLU A 461 -12.31 3.93 -36.93
CA GLU A 461 -12.10 5.03 -35.96
C GLU A 461 -13.31 5.95 -35.84
N ASP A 462 -14.53 5.43 -36.00
CA ASP A 462 -15.73 6.24 -35.87
C ASP A 462 -16.67 5.64 -34.80
N PRO A 463 -16.67 6.20 -33.57
CA PRO A 463 -15.91 7.37 -33.09
C PRO A 463 -14.41 7.07 -32.77
N PRO A 464 -13.53 8.10 -32.77
CA PRO A 464 -12.09 7.94 -32.55
C PRO A 464 -11.74 7.15 -31.29
N GLY A 465 -10.82 6.20 -31.40
CA GLY A 465 -10.42 5.33 -30.30
C GLY A 465 -11.34 4.12 -30.08
N THR A 466 -12.32 3.87 -30.96
CA THR A 466 -13.09 2.61 -31.00
C THR A 466 -12.54 1.71 -32.08
N TYR A 467 -12.44 0.42 -31.79
CA TYR A 467 -11.83 -0.56 -32.68
C TYR A 467 -12.62 -1.86 -32.67
N ARG A 468 -12.87 -2.41 -33.85
CA ARG A 468 -13.41 -3.76 -34.04
C ARG A 468 -12.37 -4.59 -34.77
N ALA A 469 -11.86 -5.63 -34.11
CA ALA A 469 -11.03 -6.64 -34.75
C ALA A 469 -11.93 -7.79 -35.23
N VAL A 470 -11.81 -8.15 -36.50
CA VAL A 470 -12.51 -9.30 -37.10
C VAL A 470 -11.49 -10.28 -37.64
N VAL A 471 -11.61 -11.54 -37.23
CA VAL A 471 -10.71 -12.62 -37.63
C VAL A 471 -11.52 -13.83 -38.05
N ASP A 472 -11.22 -14.37 -39.22
CA ASP A 472 -11.74 -15.67 -39.63
C ASP A 472 -10.78 -16.77 -39.12
N VAL A 473 -11.27 -17.60 -38.20
CA VAL A 473 -10.59 -18.74 -37.60
C VAL A 473 -11.03 -20.03 -38.30
N THR A 474 -10.68 -20.16 -39.58
CA THR A 474 -11.05 -21.31 -40.42
C THR A 474 -10.12 -22.51 -40.21
N GLY A 475 -10.69 -23.72 -40.08
CA GLY A 475 -9.95 -24.98 -40.24
C GLY A 475 -9.25 -25.58 -39.01
N ALA A 476 -9.39 -25.03 -37.80
CA ALA A 476 -8.86 -25.63 -36.57
C ALA A 476 -9.94 -25.74 -35.47
N GLY A 477 -9.72 -26.66 -34.53
CA GLY A 477 -10.74 -27.26 -33.64
C GLY A 477 -11.55 -26.33 -32.71
N PRO A 478 -12.37 -26.89 -31.80
CA PRO A 478 -13.45 -26.16 -31.11
C PRO A 478 -13.00 -25.12 -30.06
N ARG A 479 -11.70 -24.89 -29.88
CA ARG A 479 -11.16 -23.94 -28.89
C ARG A 479 -9.99 -23.16 -29.49
N TYR A 480 -10.20 -21.86 -29.69
CA TYR A 480 -9.14 -20.91 -30.07
C TYR A 480 -8.77 -20.04 -28.87
N PHE A 481 -7.48 -19.76 -28.76
CA PHE A 481 -6.92 -18.84 -27.78
C PHE A 481 -6.41 -17.62 -28.54
N MET A 482 -6.82 -16.43 -28.12
CA MET A 482 -6.46 -15.18 -28.77
C MET A 482 -5.95 -14.17 -27.75
N ARG A 483 -5.02 -13.33 -28.18
CA ARG A 483 -4.40 -12.30 -27.36
C ARG A 483 -4.25 -11.02 -28.16
N LEU A 484 -4.78 -9.92 -27.65
CA LEU A 484 -4.57 -8.59 -28.20
C LEU A 484 -3.32 -7.98 -27.54
N GLU A 485 -2.37 -7.54 -28.35
CA GLU A 485 -1.12 -6.92 -27.89
C GLU A 485 -0.87 -5.59 -28.59
N HIS A 486 -0.10 -4.74 -27.93
CA HIS A 486 0.47 -3.50 -28.46
C HIS A 486 1.83 -3.32 -27.79
N ASP A 487 2.80 -2.76 -28.53
CA ASP A 487 4.20 -2.58 -28.12
C ASP A 487 4.38 -1.90 -26.74
#